data_AF-A0A150VPT4-F1
#
_entry.id   AF-A0A150VPT4-F1
#
_cell.length_a   1.000
_cell.length_b   1.000
_cell.length_c   1.000
_cell.angle_alpha   90.00
_cell.angle_beta   90.00
_cell.angle_gamma   90.00
#
_symmetry.space_group_name_H-M   'P 1'
#
loop_
_entity.id
_entity.type
_entity.pdbx_description
1 polymer ?
#
loop_
_entity_poly.entity_id
_entity_poly.type
_entity_poly.pdbx_seq_one_letter_code
_entity_poly.pdbx_strand_id
1 'polypeptide(L)'
;MTAGARGTRGRGAARRKSLAVSTALVLAVATAVWSGQPGSASGAPAAVQPLGVPFLPSPDPLRVTIDSMVAVSLTVDKNVTIRLSDGTTRVTNQYTFTKLKIRSHMNVVQKANGHTVTIDVPDEGSLGGYDSAGKPETTTMWGNITNVCLRVLVKICGVQGLLDFFGSIIPLTAGAEDFAGDIYAIRTVDDHAALDSTDNPVHLPGTITVTSP
;
A
#
# COMPACT_ATOMS: atom_id res chain seq x y z
N MET A 1 -0.91 90.20 -24.85
CA MET A 1 -1.40 89.74 -23.53
C MET A 1 -0.31 88.84 -22.96
N THR A 2 0.59 89.42 -22.16
CA THR A 2 0.70 89.24 -20.68
C THR A 2 1.16 87.84 -20.30
N ALA A 3 2.18 87.59 -19.47
CA ALA A 3 3.22 88.36 -18.80
C ALA A 3 4.23 87.31 -18.29
N GLY A 4 5.51 87.67 -18.13
CA GLY A 4 6.50 86.79 -17.48
C GLY A 4 6.43 86.87 -15.95
N ALA A 5 7.06 85.90 -15.27
CA ALA A 5 8.05 86.11 -14.20
C ALA A 5 8.27 84.85 -13.33
N ARG A 6 9.56 84.47 -13.24
CA ARG A 6 10.37 84.27 -12.02
C ARG A 6 9.91 83.23 -10.97
N GLY A 7 10.80 82.26 -10.70
CA GLY A 7 10.60 81.16 -9.76
C GLY A 7 10.84 81.46 -8.29
N THR A 8 10.90 80.41 -7.45
CA THR A 8 11.62 80.35 -6.16
C THR A 8 11.68 78.91 -5.62
N ARG A 9 12.73 78.66 -4.85
CA ARG A 9 13.15 77.40 -4.20
C ARG A 9 12.18 76.94 -3.09
N GLY A 10 12.12 75.62 -2.87
CA GLY A 10 11.68 75.02 -1.62
C GLY A 10 12.36 73.67 -1.38
N ARG A 11 13.36 73.66 -0.47
CA ARG A 11 14.05 72.45 0.04
C ARG A 11 13.11 71.65 0.94
N GLY A 12 13.28 70.33 0.99
CA GLY A 12 13.01 69.57 2.23
C GLY A 12 12.35 68.21 2.07
N ALA A 13 13.10 67.16 2.42
CA ALA A 13 12.62 65.94 3.08
C ALA A 13 11.68 64.98 2.34
N ALA A 14 12.18 64.22 1.37
CA ALA A 14 11.50 62.99 0.91
C ALA A 14 12.44 61.89 0.38
N ARG A 15 13.69 61.79 0.87
CA ARG A 15 14.68 60.77 0.43
C ARG A 15 15.28 59.94 1.57
N ARG A 16 14.53 59.72 2.65
CA ARG A 16 14.99 58.93 3.83
C ARG A 16 14.05 57.79 4.24
N LYS A 17 13.22 57.25 3.35
CA LYS A 17 12.32 56.13 3.71
C LYS A 17 12.47 54.85 2.86
N SER A 18 13.38 54.81 1.90
CA SER A 18 13.53 53.64 1.01
C SER A 18 14.85 52.88 1.17
N LEU A 19 15.68 53.23 2.16
CA LEU A 19 16.99 52.60 2.38
C LEU A 19 17.08 51.75 3.66
N ALA A 20 16.00 51.65 4.44
CA ALA A 20 15.99 50.91 5.72
C ALA A 20 15.39 49.49 5.62
N VAL A 21 14.71 49.16 4.52
CA VAL A 21 14.04 47.84 4.37
C VAL A 21 14.99 46.81 3.74
N SER A 22 15.91 47.24 2.88
CA SER A 22 16.83 46.34 2.17
C SER A 22 17.96 45.80 3.06
N THR A 23 18.35 46.53 4.11
CA THR A 23 19.43 46.14 5.02
C THR A 23 18.99 45.13 6.10
N ALA A 24 17.71 45.11 6.44
CA ALA A 24 17.18 44.15 7.42
C ALA A 24 17.03 42.73 6.83
N LEU A 25 16.72 42.62 5.53
CA LEU A 25 16.52 41.32 4.88
C LEU A 25 17.84 40.59 4.61
N VAL A 26 18.95 41.32 4.36
CA VAL A 26 20.26 40.70 4.10
C VAL A 26 20.95 40.22 5.38
N LEU A 27 20.70 40.86 6.54
CA LEU A 27 21.23 40.37 7.81
C LEU A 27 20.52 39.10 8.33
N ALA A 28 19.28 38.83 7.91
CA ALA A 28 18.56 37.63 8.32
C ALA A 28 18.99 36.36 7.56
N VAL A 29 19.64 36.50 6.40
CA VAL A 29 20.10 35.37 5.59
C VAL A 29 21.55 34.95 5.96
N ALA A 30 22.33 35.84 6.59
CA ALA A 30 23.73 35.57 6.93
C ALA A 30 23.95 34.89 8.30
N THR A 31 22.96 34.87 9.21
CA THR A 31 23.09 34.21 10.53
C THR A 31 22.64 32.75 10.55
N ALA A 32 22.03 32.24 9.48
CA ALA A 32 21.55 30.85 9.41
C ALA A 32 22.62 29.82 9.00
N VAL A 33 23.83 30.26 8.66
CA VAL A 33 24.88 29.34 8.15
C VAL A 33 26.01 29.11 9.19
N TRP A 34 25.98 29.75 10.36
CA TRP A 34 27.17 29.73 11.23
C TRP A 34 26.95 29.84 12.74
N SER A 35 25.99 29.08 13.28
CA SER A 35 25.99 28.74 14.71
C SER A 35 25.46 27.33 14.95
N GLY A 36 26.38 26.38 14.97
CA GLY A 36 26.12 25.08 15.59
C GLY A 36 25.97 25.27 17.10
N GLN A 37 24.77 25.08 17.63
CA GLN A 37 24.56 24.34 18.88
C GLN A 37 23.07 23.96 19.06
N PRO A 38 22.79 22.75 19.58
CA PRO A 38 21.49 22.12 19.53
C PRO A 38 20.61 22.56 20.70
N GLY A 39 19.51 23.23 20.40
CA GLY A 39 18.51 23.69 21.38
C GLY A 39 17.16 23.03 21.12
N SER A 40 16.89 22.00 21.92
CA SER A 40 15.57 21.50 22.35
C SER A 40 14.37 21.83 21.48
N ALA A 41 14.12 20.99 20.48
CA ALA A 41 12.82 20.91 19.84
C ALA A 41 11.81 20.31 20.84
N SER A 42 10.85 21.13 21.25
CA SER A 42 9.58 20.66 21.81
C SER A 42 9.03 19.56 20.90
N GLY A 43 8.82 18.37 21.45
CA GLY A 43 8.32 17.22 20.72
C GLY A 43 6.97 17.52 20.07
N ALA A 44 6.99 17.94 18.82
CA ALA A 44 5.96 17.52 17.89
C ALA A 44 5.97 15.99 17.91
N PRO A 45 4.82 15.30 18.01
CA PRO A 45 4.82 13.87 17.75
C PRO A 45 5.47 13.72 16.38
N ALA A 46 6.57 12.96 16.33
CA ALA A 46 7.19 12.62 15.07
C ALA A 46 6.04 12.19 14.16
N ALA A 47 5.87 12.88 13.02
CA ALA A 47 4.99 12.38 11.99
C ALA A 47 5.41 10.93 11.83
N VAL A 48 4.51 10.00 12.19
CA VAL A 48 4.79 8.58 12.11
C VAL A 48 5.09 8.36 10.64
N GLN A 49 6.37 8.30 10.30
CA GLN A 49 6.77 7.80 8.99
C GLN A 49 6.12 6.42 8.96
N PRO A 50 5.17 6.14 8.06
CA PRO A 50 4.70 4.78 7.92
C PRO A 50 5.96 3.96 7.66
N LEU A 51 6.28 3.07 8.60
CA LEU A 51 7.34 2.10 8.42
C LEU A 51 7.02 1.41 7.11
N GLY A 52 7.81 1.68 6.07
CA GLY A 52 7.64 1.13 4.72
C GLY A 52 7.87 -0.38 4.64
N VAL A 53 7.69 -1.10 5.74
CA VAL A 53 7.64 -2.55 5.85
C VAL A 53 6.39 -2.91 6.65
N PRO A 54 5.24 -3.02 5.98
CA PRO A 54 3.98 -3.39 6.62
C PRO A 54 4.08 -4.88 6.94
N PHE A 55 4.54 -5.24 8.14
CA PHE A 55 4.76 -6.61 8.60
C PHE A 55 5.71 -7.42 7.69
N LEU A 56 6.91 -7.74 8.19
CA LEU A 56 7.74 -8.72 7.49
C LEU A 56 6.97 -10.05 7.41
N PRO A 57 6.98 -10.74 6.25
CA PRO A 57 6.35 -12.04 6.08
C PRO A 57 6.72 -13.00 7.23
N SER A 58 5.73 -13.72 7.77
CA SER A 58 5.95 -14.68 8.84
C SER A 58 6.81 -15.85 8.37
N PRO A 59 7.67 -16.46 9.20
CA PRO A 59 8.30 -17.73 8.87
C PRO A 59 7.29 -18.88 8.78
N ASP A 60 6.19 -18.79 9.55
CA ASP A 60 5.07 -19.73 9.53
C ASP A 60 4.02 -19.27 8.50
N PRO A 61 3.85 -19.99 7.37
CA PRO A 61 2.93 -19.58 6.33
C PRO A 61 1.47 -19.72 6.76
N LEU A 62 0.64 -18.87 6.18
CA LEU A 62 -0.81 -18.94 6.20
C LEU A 62 -1.26 -20.01 5.21
N ARG A 63 -1.90 -21.07 5.69
CA ARG A 63 -2.63 -22.00 4.82
C ARG A 63 -3.93 -21.33 4.41
N VAL A 64 -4.02 -20.92 3.15
CA VAL A 64 -5.18 -20.23 2.60
C VAL A 64 -5.93 -21.18 1.67
N THR A 65 -7.21 -21.37 1.91
CA THR A 65 -8.14 -22.06 1.01
C THR A 65 -9.30 -21.15 0.66
N ILE A 66 -9.70 -21.14 -0.61
CA ILE A 66 -10.87 -20.40 -1.09
C ILE A 66 -11.64 -21.29 -2.06
N ASP A 67 -12.89 -21.59 -1.73
CA ASP A 67 -13.73 -22.48 -2.52
C ASP A 67 -14.06 -21.86 -3.89
N SER A 68 -14.41 -20.58 -3.90
CA SER A 68 -14.71 -19.83 -5.12
C SER A 68 -14.27 -18.39 -5.02
N MET A 69 -13.60 -17.90 -6.06
CA MET A 69 -13.14 -16.52 -6.16
C MET A 69 -13.27 -16.00 -7.60
N VAL A 70 -13.20 -14.68 -7.77
CA VAL A 70 -13.09 -14.03 -9.08
C VAL A 70 -12.06 -12.92 -8.99
N ALA A 71 -11.25 -12.78 -10.02
CA ALA A 71 -10.39 -11.60 -10.20
C ALA A 71 -10.42 -11.17 -11.66
N VAL A 72 -10.01 -9.93 -11.96
CA VAL A 72 -9.83 -9.51 -13.35
C VAL A 72 -8.65 -10.25 -13.96
N SER A 73 -7.54 -10.32 -13.23
CA SER A 73 -6.31 -10.93 -13.70
C SER A 73 -5.47 -11.44 -12.54
N LEU A 74 -4.63 -12.42 -12.83
CA LEU A 74 -3.54 -12.91 -12.01
C LEU A 74 -2.23 -12.86 -12.81
N THR A 75 -1.18 -12.29 -12.25
CA THR A 75 0.19 -12.38 -12.76
C THR A 75 1.09 -13.10 -11.78
N VAL A 76 2.13 -13.77 -12.29
CA VAL A 76 3.02 -14.62 -11.47
C VAL A 76 4.48 -14.30 -11.75
N ASP A 77 5.19 -13.85 -10.72
CA ASP A 77 6.65 -13.74 -10.72
C ASP A 77 7.25 -14.89 -9.93
N LYS A 78 8.01 -15.76 -10.61
CA LYS A 78 8.59 -16.97 -10.02
C LYS A 78 9.96 -16.68 -9.39
N ASN A 79 10.30 -17.43 -8.34
CA ASN A 79 11.62 -17.41 -7.69
C ASN A 79 12.02 -16.04 -7.10
N VAL A 80 11.06 -15.28 -6.59
CA VAL A 80 11.34 -14.06 -5.85
C VAL A 80 11.94 -14.39 -4.48
N THR A 81 12.92 -13.61 -4.04
CA THR A 81 13.50 -13.75 -2.70
C THR A 81 12.82 -12.78 -1.74
N ILE A 82 12.18 -13.31 -0.71
CA ILE A 82 11.59 -12.53 0.38
C ILE A 82 12.42 -12.66 1.65
N ARG A 83 12.35 -11.64 2.51
CA ARG A 83 12.93 -11.67 3.86
C ARG A 83 11.82 -11.87 4.87
N LEU A 84 11.97 -12.86 5.74
CA LEU A 84 11.00 -13.21 6.77
C LEU A 84 11.23 -12.42 8.06
N SER A 85 10.26 -12.42 8.96
CA SER A 85 10.29 -11.69 10.22
C SER A 85 11.34 -12.19 11.21
N ASP A 86 11.79 -13.44 11.09
CA ASP A 86 12.89 -14.01 11.87
C ASP A 86 14.28 -13.62 11.33
N GLY A 87 14.33 -12.84 10.24
CA GLY A 87 15.54 -12.38 9.58
C GLY A 87 16.07 -13.31 8.49
N THR A 88 15.51 -14.51 8.32
CA THR A 88 15.88 -15.44 7.26
C THR A 88 15.33 -15.00 5.90
N THR A 89 15.78 -15.65 4.83
CA THR A 89 15.27 -15.43 3.47
C THR A 89 14.63 -16.69 2.92
N ARG A 90 13.64 -16.50 2.04
CA ARG A 90 12.93 -17.59 1.36
C ARG A 90 12.78 -17.27 -0.11
N VAL A 91 13.03 -18.26 -0.97
CA VAL A 91 12.69 -18.16 -2.39
C VAL A 91 11.27 -18.70 -2.57
N THR A 92 10.40 -17.91 -3.19
CA THR A 92 8.98 -18.21 -3.37
C THR A 92 8.44 -17.59 -4.66
N ASN A 93 7.15 -17.70 -4.94
CA ASN A 93 6.50 -16.96 -6.02
C ASN A 93 5.74 -15.74 -5.48
N GLN A 94 5.61 -14.71 -6.29
CA GLN A 94 4.73 -13.58 -6.07
C GLN A 94 3.55 -13.67 -7.03
N TYR A 95 2.35 -13.61 -6.49
CA TYR A 95 1.09 -13.65 -7.23
C TYR A 95 0.40 -12.30 -7.08
N THR A 96 0.11 -11.62 -8.19
CA THR A 96 -0.57 -10.32 -8.16
C THR A 96 -1.95 -10.46 -8.79
N PHE A 97 -2.98 -10.23 -7.98
CA PHE A 97 -4.38 -10.28 -8.37
C PHE A 97 -4.94 -8.87 -8.50
N THR A 98 -5.72 -8.62 -9.54
CA THR A 98 -6.47 -7.37 -9.71
C THR A 98 -7.95 -7.63 -9.43
N LYS A 99 -8.58 -6.87 -8.54
CA LYS A 99 -10.00 -7.00 -8.17
C LYS A 99 -10.34 -8.40 -7.64
N LEU A 100 -9.58 -8.91 -6.67
CA LEU A 100 -9.83 -10.24 -6.10
C LEU A 100 -11.00 -10.22 -5.12
N LYS A 101 -12.04 -10.97 -5.47
CA LYS A 101 -13.25 -11.17 -4.67
C LYS A 101 -13.44 -12.64 -4.36
N ILE A 102 -13.81 -12.91 -3.12
CA ILE A 102 -14.20 -14.21 -2.62
C ILE A 102 -15.70 -14.35 -2.84
N ARG A 103 -16.12 -15.38 -3.57
CA ARG A 103 -17.54 -15.65 -3.87
C ARG A 103 -18.17 -16.66 -2.92
N SER A 104 -17.35 -17.46 -2.26
CA SER A 104 -17.75 -18.51 -1.33
C SER A 104 -16.64 -18.72 -0.30
N HIS A 105 -16.90 -19.56 0.70
CA HIS A 105 -16.02 -19.91 1.82
C HIS A 105 -14.52 -19.69 1.59
N MET A 106 -13.92 -18.91 2.48
CA MET A 106 -12.47 -18.77 2.62
C MET A 106 -12.06 -19.17 4.03
N ASN A 107 -10.98 -19.95 4.12
CA ASN A 107 -10.38 -20.32 5.39
C ASN A 107 -8.88 -20.01 5.36
N VAL A 108 -8.41 -19.41 6.45
CA VAL A 108 -7.00 -19.14 6.67
C VAL A 108 -6.60 -19.75 7.99
N VAL A 109 -5.59 -20.61 7.97
CA VAL A 109 -5.01 -21.18 9.19
C VAL A 109 -3.54 -20.81 9.26
N GLN A 110 -3.13 -20.21 10.37
CA GLN A 110 -1.73 -20.04 10.72
C GLN A 110 -1.45 -20.76 12.03
N LYS A 111 -0.37 -21.55 12.04
CA LYS A 111 0.13 -22.21 13.25
C LYS A 111 1.50 -21.62 13.57
N ALA A 112 1.62 -20.98 14.72
CA ALA A 112 2.86 -20.33 15.15
C ALA A 112 3.02 -20.47 16.66
N ASN A 113 4.20 -20.88 17.12
CA ASN A 113 4.55 -20.98 18.55
C ASN A 113 3.53 -21.74 19.42
N GLY A 114 2.93 -22.82 18.89
CA GLY A 114 1.91 -23.61 19.58
C GLY A 114 0.49 -23.01 19.56
N HIS A 115 0.33 -21.78 19.06
CA HIS A 115 -0.98 -21.17 18.83
C HIS A 115 -1.48 -21.47 17.41
N THR A 116 -2.81 -21.58 17.27
CA THR A 116 -3.47 -21.66 15.97
C THR A 116 -4.41 -20.48 15.82
N VAL A 117 -4.18 -19.66 14.80
CA VAL A 117 -5.11 -18.61 14.37
C VAL A 117 -5.88 -19.15 13.17
N THR A 118 -7.21 -19.08 13.24
CA THR A 118 -8.11 -19.44 12.15
C THR A 118 -8.98 -18.25 11.81
N ILE A 119 -8.99 -17.85 10.54
CA ILE A 119 -9.94 -16.89 9.99
C ILE A 119 -10.87 -17.69 9.09
N ASP A 120 -12.16 -17.65 9.39
CA ASP A 120 -13.18 -18.35 8.63
C ASP A 120 -14.20 -17.35 8.10
N VAL A 121 -14.30 -17.25 6.78
CA VAL A 121 -15.21 -16.37 6.06
C VAL A 121 -16.24 -17.29 5.39
N PRO A 122 -17.44 -17.46 5.96
CA PRO A 122 -18.43 -18.42 5.47
C PRO A 122 -18.97 -18.08 4.07
N ASP A 123 -19.06 -16.79 3.77
CA ASP A 123 -19.73 -16.25 2.61
C ASP A 123 -18.77 -15.42 1.73
N GLU A 124 -19.28 -14.38 1.08
CA GLU A 124 -18.52 -13.48 0.21
C GLU A 124 -17.56 -12.58 1.00
N GLY A 125 -16.47 -12.19 0.35
CA GLY A 125 -15.48 -11.26 0.90
C GLY A 125 -14.63 -10.62 -0.20
N SER A 126 -13.73 -9.73 0.18
CA SER A 126 -12.78 -9.12 -0.76
C SER A 126 -11.39 -8.98 -0.18
N LEU A 127 -10.43 -9.26 -1.05
CA LEU A 127 -9.01 -8.98 -0.87
C LEU A 127 -8.61 -8.17 -2.08
N GLY A 128 -8.73 -6.84 -2.03
CA GLY A 128 -8.43 -5.94 -3.13
C GLY A 128 -9.52 -5.97 -4.18
N GLY A 129 -10.71 -5.49 -3.81
CA GLY A 129 -11.93 -5.53 -4.62
C GLY A 129 -12.09 -4.28 -5.46
N TYR A 130 -13.10 -3.49 -5.11
CA TYR A 130 -13.30 -2.15 -5.65
C TYR A 130 -13.26 -1.17 -4.48
N ASP A 131 -12.58 -0.04 -4.67
CA ASP A 131 -12.71 1.10 -3.76
C ASP A 131 -14.14 1.69 -3.83
N SER A 132 -14.45 2.65 -2.95
CA SER A 132 -15.75 3.33 -2.95
C SER A 132 -16.06 4.11 -4.24
N ALA A 133 -15.03 4.42 -5.04
CA ALA A 133 -15.13 5.06 -6.36
C ALA A 133 -15.30 4.06 -7.52
N GLY A 134 -15.35 2.75 -7.24
CA GLY A 134 -15.50 1.70 -8.24
C GLY A 134 -14.22 1.34 -9.01
N LYS A 135 -13.04 1.74 -8.52
CA LYS A 135 -11.74 1.41 -9.13
C LYS A 135 -11.17 0.10 -8.58
N PRO A 136 -10.59 -0.75 -9.43
CA PRO A 136 -10.09 -2.05 -9.02
C PRO A 136 -8.83 -1.92 -8.16
N GLU A 137 -8.81 -2.60 -7.02
CA GLU A 137 -7.65 -2.65 -6.13
C GLU A 137 -6.77 -3.88 -6.45
N THR A 138 -5.57 -3.91 -5.89
CA THR A 138 -4.60 -4.98 -6.14
C THR A 138 -4.24 -5.75 -4.88
N THR A 139 -4.20 -7.08 -4.98
CA THR A 139 -3.72 -7.97 -3.93
C THR A 139 -2.50 -8.74 -4.39
N THR A 140 -1.41 -8.61 -3.65
CA THR A 140 -0.18 -9.38 -3.85
C THR A 140 -0.06 -10.45 -2.76
N MET A 141 0.23 -11.68 -3.16
CA MET A 141 0.51 -12.80 -2.26
C MET A 141 1.91 -13.36 -2.53
N TRP A 142 2.70 -13.58 -1.48
CA TRP A 142 4.00 -14.24 -1.59
C TRP A 142 3.90 -15.63 -0.98
N GLY A 143 4.13 -16.66 -1.78
CA GLY A 143 3.94 -18.03 -1.32
C GLY A 143 3.98 -19.05 -2.44
N ASN A 144 3.40 -20.21 -2.14
CA ASN A 144 3.20 -21.28 -3.11
C ASN A 144 1.71 -21.61 -3.21
N ILE A 145 1.12 -21.38 -4.37
CA ILE A 145 -0.24 -21.83 -4.67
C ILE A 145 -0.16 -23.25 -5.21
N THR A 146 -0.65 -24.19 -4.41
CA THR A 146 -0.69 -25.62 -4.73
C THR A 146 -1.81 -25.97 -5.70
N ASN A 147 -2.94 -25.26 -5.64
CA ASN A 147 -4.07 -25.49 -6.53
C ASN A 147 -4.86 -24.20 -6.79
N VAL A 148 -5.39 -24.11 -8.00
CA VAL A 148 -6.37 -23.11 -8.44
C VAL A 148 -6.96 -23.64 -9.75
N CYS A 149 -8.28 -23.68 -9.85
CA CYS A 149 -8.96 -24.21 -11.03
C CYS A 149 -9.78 -23.13 -11.73
N LEU A 150 -9.61 -22.98 -13.04
CA LEU A 150 -10.47 -22.13 -13.87
C LEU A 150 -11.44 -22.96 -14.69
N ARG A 151 -12.69 -22.53 -14.72
CA ARG A 151 -13.75 -23.12 -15.54
C ARG A 151 -14.09 -22.15 -16.69
N VAL A 152 -13.41 -22.32 -17.82
CA VAL A 152 -13.68 -21.60 -19.08
C VAL A 152 -14.53 -22.45 -20.01
N LEU A 153 -13.93 -23.47 -20.64
CA LEU A 153 -14.60 -24.49 -21.45
C LEU A 153 -14.32 -25.90 -20.93
N VAL A 154 -13.09 -26.10 -20.43
CA VAL A 154 -12.65 -27.27 -19.67
C VAL A 154 -12.09 -26.79 -18.33
N LYS A 155 -12.15 -27.63 -17.29
CA LYS A 155 -11.58 -27.30 -15.96
C LYS A 155 -10.06 -27.43 -16.05
N ILE A 156 -9.34 -26.33 -15.94
CA ILE A 156 -7.87 -26.28 -15.92
C ILE A 156 -7.43 -26.02 -14.49
N CYS A 157 -6.63 -26.90 -13.91
CA CYS A 157 -6.20 -26.80 -12.51
C CYS A 157 -4.68 -26.65 -12.38
N GLY A 158 -4.28 -25.98 -11.31
CA GLY A 158 -2.90 -25.72 -10.95
C GLY A 158 -2.32 -24.51 -11.69
N VAL A 159 -1.40 -23.80 -11.04
CA VAL A 159 -0.82 -22.57 -11.61
C VAL A 159 -0.03 -22.85 -12.89
N GLN A 160 0.71 -23.96 -12.95
CA GLN A 160 1.47 -24.30 -14.17
C GLN A 160 0.53 -24.55 -15.36
N GLY A 161 -0.56 -25.30 -15.17
CA GLY A 161 -1.55 -25.52 -16.21
C GLY A 161 -2.23 -24.22 -16.68
N LEU A 162 -2.45 -23.27 -15.77
CA LEU A 162 -2.96 -21.95 -16.12
C LEU A 162 -1.93 -21.12 -16.90
N LEU A 163 -0.67 -21.14 -16.50
CA LEU A 163 0.41 -20.45 -17.22
C LEU A 163 0.63 -21.04 -18.62
N ASP A 164 0.54 -22.36 -18.77
CA ASP A 164 0.68 -23.02 -20.07
C ASP A 164 -0.47 -22.66 -21.02
N PHE A 165 -1.68 -22.47 -20.49
CA PHE A 165 -2.86 -22.14 -21.29
C PHE A 165 -3.00 -20.64 -21.58
N PHE A 166 -2.77 -19.78 -20.59
CA PHE A 166 -3.01 -18.33 -20.67
C PHE A 166 -1.73 -17.47 -20.78
N GLY A 167 -0.55 -18.04 -20.54
CA GLY A 167 0.71 -17.29 -20.48
C GLY A 167 0.93 -16.63 -19.12
N SER A 168 1.67 -15.51 -19.09
CA SER A 168 2.07 -14.82 -17.85
C SER A 168 0.94 -14.03 -17.16
N ILE A 169 -0.17 -13.79 -17.86
CA ILE A 169 -1.36 -13.10 -17.34
C ILE A 169 -2.55 -14.05 -17.49
N ILE A 170 -3.12 -14.45 -16.35
CA ILE A 170 -4.22 -15.39 -16.30
C ILE A 170 -5.52 -14.62 -16.01
N PRO A 171 -6.48 -14.54 -16.95
CA PRO A 171 -7.77 -13.93 -16.69
C PRO A 171 -8.59 -14.81 -15.74
N LEU A 172 -9.01 -14.27 -14.60
CA LEU A 172 -9.84 -15.00 -13.63
C LEU A 172 -11.30 -14.53 -13.66
N THR A 173 -11.73 -13.83 -14.72
CA THR A 173 -13.04 -13.18 -14.82
C THR A 173 -14.20 -14.17 -14.85
N ALA A 174 -13.96 -15.38 -15.38
CA ALA A 174 -14.91 -16.48 -15.37
C ALA A 174 -15.11 -17.10 -13.97
N GLY A 175 -14.27 -16.73 -13.00
CA GLY A 175 -14.22 -17.35 -11.67
C GLY A 175 -13.18 -18.47 -11.59
N ALA A 176 -12.60 -18.61 -10.42
CA ALA A 176 -11.68 -19.68 -10.05
C ALA A 176 -12.24 -20.45 -8.84
N GLU A 177 -11.96 -21.74 -8.78
CA GLU A 177 -12.41 -22.68 -7.76
C GLU A 177 -11.21 -23.39 -7.13
N ASP A 178 -11.42 -23.97 -5.95
CA ASP A 178 -10.47 -24.87 -5.27
C ASP A 178 -9.08 -24.22 -5.06
N PHE A 179 -9.04 -22.94 -4.73
CA PHE A 179 -7.78 -22.26 -4.43
C PHE A 179 -7.19 -22.83 -3.15
N ALA A 180 -5.92 -23.23 -3.18
CA ALA A 180 -5.19 -23.66 -2.01
C ALA A 180 -3.72 -23.25 -2.11
N GLY A 181 -3.19 -22.61 -1.07
CA GLY A 181 -1.79 -22.22 -1.03
C GLY A 181 -1.24 -22.00 0.37
N ASP A 182 0.08 -22.03 0.47
CA ASP A 182 0.84 -21.64 1.66
C ASP A 182 1.45 -20.26 1.39
N ILE A 183 0.95 -19.25 2.10
CA ILE A 183 1.20 -17.83 1.82
C ILE A 183 1.96 -17.23 3.00
N TYR A 184 3.14 -16.66 2.76
CA TYR A 184 3.96 -16.01 3.78
C TYR A 184 3.50 -14.58 4.08
N ALA A 185 2.94 -13.90 3.07
CA ALA A 185 2.37 -12.57 3.21
C ALA A 185 1.27 -12.32 2.18
N ILE A 186 0.26 -11.57 2.59
CA ILE A 186 -0.78 -11.01 1.73
C ILE A 186 -0.70 -9.50 1.93
N ARG A 187 -0.58 -8.76 0.83
CA ARG A 187 -0.65 -7.30 0.84
C ARG A 187 -1.71 -6.86 -0.14
N THR A 188 -2.66 -6.11 0.36
CA THR A 188 -3.63 -5.44 -0.49
C THR A 188 -3.30 -3.96 -0.53
N VAL A 189 -3.28 -3.38 -1.71
CA VAL A 189 -2.99 -1.96 -1.93
C VAL A 189 -4.17 -1.32 -2.65
N ASP A 190 -4.65 -0.23 -2.07
CA ASP A 190 -5.39 0.79 -2.78
C ASP A 190 -4.51 2.04 -2.88
N ASP A 191 -4.16 2.43 -4.11
CA ASP A 191 -3.40 3.65 -4.42
C ASP A 191 -4.31 4.88 -4.56
N HIS A 192 -5.61 4.73 -4.34
CA HIS A 192 -6.63 5.77 -4.41
C HIS A 192 -7.23 6.15 -3.06
N ALA A 193 -7.02 5.35 -2.01
CA ALA A 193 -7.47 5.66 -0.67
C ALA A 193 -6.88 7.00 -0.18
N ALA A 194 -7.76 7.96 0.11
CA ALA A 194 -7.37 9.18 0.82
C ALA A 194 -6.87 8.82 2.23
N LEU A 195 -5.97 9.63 2.81
CA LEU A 195 -5.38 9.37 4.15
C LEU A 195 -6.42 9.26 5.29
N ASP A 196 -7.63 9.77 5.06
CA ASP A 196 -8.79 9.72 5.95
C ASP A 196 -9.86 8.70 5.51
N SER A 197 -9.62 7.95 4.43
CA SER A 197 -10.56 6.96 3.94
C SER A 197 -10.59 5.72 4.82
N THR A 198 -11.80 5.27 5.17
CA THR A 198 -12.05 3.96 5.77
C THR A 198 -12.17 2.85 4.72
N ASP A 199 -11.89 3.15 3.45
CA ASP A 199 -11.80 2.16 2.37
C ASP A 199 -10.58 1.27 2.61
N ASN A 200 -10.75 0.27 3.46
CA ASN A 200 -9.78 -0.80 3.65
C ASN A 200 -9.98 -1.77 2.49
N PRO A 201 -8.94 -2.04 1.68
CA PRO A 201 -9.09 -2.91 0.53
C PRO A 201 -9.33 -4.38 0.92
N VAL A 202 -9.29 -4.69 2.23
CA VAL A 202 -9.63 -5.98 2.80
C VAL A 202 -10.97 -5.90 3.52
N HIS A 203 -11.94 -6.72 3.10
CA HIS A 203 -13.22 -6.92 3.77
C HIS A 203 -13.53 -8.41 3.86
N LEU A 204 -13.31 -9.00 5.02
CA LEU A 204 -13.51 -10.42 5.30
C LEU A 204 -14.56 -10.59 6.39
N PRO A 205 -15.86 -10.62 6.05
CA PRO A 205 -16.94 -10.81 7.02
C PRO A 205 -16.89 -12.25 7.52
N GLY A 206 -16.26 -12.46 8.66
CA GLY A 206 -15.96 -13.79 9.16
C GLY A 206 -15.64 -13.82 10.64
N THR A 207 -15.26 -15.00 11.11
CA THR A 207 -14.83 -15.20 12.49
C THR A 207 -13.32 -15.35 12.55
N ILE A 208 -12.73 -14.81 13.61
CA ILE A 208 -11.32 -15.03 13.93
C ILE A 208 -11.29 -15.81 15.24
N THR A 209 -10.71 -16.99 15.20
CA THR A 209 -10.53 -17.87 16.35
C THR A 209 -9.05 -18.02 16.64
N VAL A 210 -8.66 -17.88 17.90
CA VAL A 210 -7.30 -18.15 18.36
C VAL A 210 -7.35 -19.26 19.39
N THR A 211 -6.65 -20.35 19.11
CA THR A 211 -6.48 -21.47 20.04
C THR A 211 -5.06 -21.44 20.60
N SER A 212 -4.94 -21.52 21.91
CA SER A 212 -3.66 -21.61 22.63
C SER A 212 -3.47 -23.03 23.17
N PRO A 213 -2.22 -23.45 23.45
CA PRO A 213 -1.92 -24.74 24.08
C PRO A 213 -2.64 -24.98 25.41
#